data_AF-A0A9D8JP43-F1
#
_entry.id   AF-A0A9D8JP43-F1
#
_cell.length_a   1.000
_cell.length_b   1.000
_cell.length_c   1.000
_cell.angle_alpha   90.00
_cell.angle_beta   90.00
_cell.angle_gamma   90.00
#
_symmetry.space_group_name_H-M   'P 1'
#
loop_
_entity.id
_entity.type
_entity.pdbx_description
1 polymer ?
#
loop_
_entity_poly.entity_id
_entity_poly.type
_entity_poly.pdbx_seq_one_letter_code
_entity_poly.pdbx_strand_id
1 'polypeptide(L)'
;MNSLLPITGTNALLEELSPFIPDDFLCQQWPHTITGGRQRSFSAAQLWRLHLLALLTPAHSVNLLLQMLPEQRGWRQFARLRSRHRIPDVRMMHEFRRQVGVAGLRRVNEVLLAPLLEGLDPSAPTIALMDATDLPGACGGFKKNPPAPIRRRTLPWAGARSRPDRAAGSSATRNTRCGCGFRLIARTSCWCRWSVG
;
A
#
# COMPACT_ATOMS: atom_id res chain seq x y z
N MET A 1 3.14 18.88 -26.43
CA MET A 1 2.31 19.76 -25.59
C MET A 1 2.99 19.85 -24.23
N ASN A 2 3.52 21.02 -23.85
CA ASN A 2 4.17 21.22 -22.55
C ASN A 2 3.09 21.51 -21.50
N SER A 3 2.28 20.52 -21.15
CA SER A 3 1.45 20.63 -19.94
C SER A 3 2.39 20.44 -18.74
N LEU A 4 2.84 21.56 -18.18
CA LEU A 4 3.44 21.56 -16.85
C LEU A 4 2.36 21.11 -15.88
N LEU A 5 2.42 19.83 -15.47
CA LEU A 5 1.52 19.31 -14.46
C LEU A 5 1.61 20.18 -13.19
N PRO A 6 0.48 20.48 -12.54
CA PRO A 6 0.52 21.23 -11.29
C PRO A 6 1.39 20.51 -10.25
N ILE A 7 2.05 21.28 -9.39
CA ILE A 7 2.95 20.75 -8.35
C ILE A 7 2.19 19.75 -7.47
N THR A 8 2.86 18.63 -7.14
CA THR A 8 2.31 17.61 -6.24
C THR A 8 1.93 18.19 -4.88
N GLY A 9 0.80 17.76 -4.33
CA GLY A 9 0.26 18.29 -3.07
C GLY A 9 -0.55 19.56 -3.19
N THR A 10 -0.74 20.12 -4.40
CA THR A 10 -1.62 21.27 -4.62
C THR A 10 -3.07 20.85 -4.93
N ASN A 11 -4.03 21.73 -4.64
CA ASN A 11 -5.43 21.51 -5.02
C ASN A 11 -5.62 21.51 -6.54
N ALA A 12 -4.82 22.27 -7.28
CA ALA A 12 -4.86 22.30 -8.74
C ALA A 12 -4.58 20.92 -9.35
N LEU A 13 -3.60 20.18 -8.81
CA LEU A 13 -3.35 18.80 -9.24
C LEU A 13 -4.56 17.90 -8.96
N LEU A 14 -5.18 18.04 -7.78
CA LEU A 14 -6.33 17.23 -7.42
C LEU A 14 -7.54 17.50 -8.33
N GLU A 15 -7.77 18.75 -8.70
CA GLU A 15 -8.83 19.13 -9.64
C GLU A 15 -8.60 18.55 -11.03
N GLU A 16 -7.36 18.62 -11.53
CA GLU A 16 -6.96 18.03 -12.81
C GLU A 16 -7.12 16.51 -12.83
N LEU A 17 -6.76 15.82 -11.75
CA LEU A 17 -6.85 14.36 -11.66
C LEU A 17 -8.27 13.84 -11.41
N SER A 18 -9.14 14.65 -10.80
CA SER A 18 -10.47 14.23 -10.34
C SER A 18 -11.36 13.57 -11.43
N PRO A 19 -11.39 14.04 -12.69
CA PRO A 19 -12.19 13.43 -13.76
C PRO A 19 -11.69 12.05 -14.20
N PHE A 20 -10.40 11.75 -14.03
CA PHE A 20 -9.79 10.49 -14.47
C PHE A 20 -10.01 9.33 -13.50
N ILE A 21 -10.59 9.59 -12.33
CA ILE A 21 -10.85 8.56 -11.32
C ILE A 21 -12.12 7.78 -11.70
N PRO A 22 -12.05 6.45 -11.88
CA PRO A 22 -13.14 5.64 -12.41
C PRO A 22 -14.16 5.31 -11.31
N ASP A 23 -14.87 6.33 -10.81
CA ASP A 23 -15.76 6.22 -9.65
C ASP A 23 -16.89 5.20 -9.86
N ASP A 24 -17.44 5.13 -11.07
CA ASP A 24 -18.52 4.19 -11.40
C ASP A 24 -18.03 2.75 -11.34
N PHE A 25 -16.86 2.46 -11.92
CA PHE A 25 -16.20 1.15 -11.83
C PHE A 25 -15.95 0.76 -10.37
N LEU A 26 -15.43 1.69 -9.55
CA LEU A 26 -15.15 1.45 -8.14
C LEU A 26 -16.43 1.09 -7.36
N CYS A 27 -17.52 1.79 -7.62
CA CYS A 27 -18.80 1.56 -6.95
C CYS A 27 -19.47 0.26 -7.42
N GLN A 28 -19.30 -0.14 -8.68
CA GLN A 28 -19.78 -1.43 -9.20
C GLN A 28 -19.00 -2.61 -8.62
N GLN A 29 -17.67 -2.49 -8.54
CA GLN A 29 -16.80 -3.58 -8.10
C GLN A 29 -16.83 -3.78 -6.58
N TRP A 30 -17.01 -2.71 -5.80
CA TRP A 30 -17.10 -2.76 -4.34
C TRP A 30 -18.37 -2.07 -3.85
N PRO A 31 -19.55 -2.69 -4.05
CA PRO A 31 -20.81 -2.12 -3.64
C PRO A 31 -20.93 -2.09 -2.11
N HIS A 32 -21.77 -1.19 -1.61
CA HIS A 32 -22.07 -1.13 -0.19
C HIS A 32 -22.88 -2.31 0.28
N THR A 33 -22.33 -3.05 1.24
CA THR A 33 -23.10 -3.97 2.07
C THR A 33 -23.82 -3.15 3.15
N ILE A 34 -25.11 -2.86 2.94
CA ILE A 34 -25.97 -2.25 3.96
C ILE A 34 -26.27 -3.32 5.01
N THR A 35 -25.41 -3.43 6.03
CA THR A 35 -25.71 -4.23 7.23
C THR A 35 -26.36 -3.31 8.26
N GLY A 36 -27.58 -3.67 8.65
CA GLY A 36 -28.56 -2.78 9.30
C GLY A 36 -28.05 -1.98 10.49
N GLY A 37 -28.43 -0.70 10.50
CA GLY A 37 -28.51 0.11 11.72
C GLY A 37 -27.91 1.52 11.63
N ARG A 38 -26.91 1.77 10.78
CA ARG A 38 -26.28 3.11 10.71
C ARG A 38 -25.85 3.50 9.30
N GLN A 39 -26.54 4.49 8.73
CA GLN A 39 -26.30 5.08 7.40
C GLN A 39 -25.03 5.96 7.31
N ARG A 40 -23.85 5.39 7.58
CA ARG A 40 -22.57 6.09 7.31
C ARG A 40 -21.66 5.27 6.41
N SER A 41 -22.21 4.68 5.35
CA SER A 41 -21.42 4.04 4.30
C SER A 41 -20.91 5.11 3.33
N PHE A 42 -19.60 5.34 3.32
CA PHE A 42 -18.93 6.12 2.29
C PHE A 42 -18.64 5.23 1.09
N SER A 43 -18.90 5.69 -0.14
CA SER A 43 -18.70 4.92 -1.38
C SER A 43 -17.29 4.40 -1.54
N ALA A 44 -17.15 3.26 -2.22
CA ALA A 44 -15.84 2.74 -2.60
C ALA A 44 -15.04 3.82 -3.36
N ALA A 45 -15.69 4.60 -4.21
CA ALA A 45 -15.09 5.77 -4.86
C ALA A 45 -14.59 6.84 -3.86
N GLN A 46 -15.38 7.17 -2.83
CA GLN A 46 -14.96 8.12 -1.79
C GLN A 46 -13.76 7.61 -0.98
N LEU A 47 -13.79 6.34 -0.58
CA LEU A 47 -12.69 5.71 0.18
C LEU A 47 -11.43 5.55 -0.68
N TRP A 48 -11.58 5.26 -1.98
CA TRP A 48 -10.49 5.22 -2.94
C TRP A 48 -9.82 6.59 -3.11
N ARG A 49 -10.60 7.65 -3.30
CA ARG A 49 -10.07 9.01 -3.41
C ARG A 49 -9.31 9.43 -2.14
N LEU A 50 -9.77 9.01 -0.96
CA LEU A 50 -9.01 9.21 0.29
C LEU A 50 -7.72 8.39 0.35
N HIS A 51 -7.72 7.18 -0.20
CA HIS A 51 -6.51 6.38 -0.32
C HIS A 51 -5.49 7.06 -1.24
N LEU A 52 -5.93 7.60 -2.38
CA LEU A 52 -5.08 8.35 -3.31
C LEU A 52 -4.53 9.63 -2.69
N LEU A 53 -5.31 10.34 -1.87
CA LEU A 53 -4.84 11.56 -1.20
C LEU A 53 -3.61 11.30 -0.32
N ALA A 54 -3.45 10.11 0.27
CA ALA A 54 -2.24 9.77 1.04
C ALA A 54 -0.98 9.67 0.15
N LEU A 55 -1.15 9.48 -1.16
CA LEU A 55 -0.07 9.42 -2.15
C LEU A 55 0.15 10.78 -2.84
N LEU A 56 -0.93 11.55 -3.02
CA LEU A 56 -0.93 12.80 -3.78
C LEU A 56 -0.66 14.05 -2.93
N THR A 57 -0.66 13.91 -1.60
CA THR A 57 -0.48 15.01 -0.66
C THR A 57 0.68 14.74 0.31
N PRO A 58 1.18 15.76 1.01
CA PRO A 58 2.19 15.58 2.05
C PRO A 58 1.73 14.75 3.26
N ALA A 59 0.46 14.33 3.32
CA ALA A 59 -0.04 13.49 4.40
C ALA A 59 0.48 12.05 4.25
N HIS A 60 1.67 11.77 4.79
CA HIS A 60 2.37 10.48 4.70
C HIS A 60 1.67 9.30 5.41
N SER A 61 0.49 9.52 6.00
CA SER A 61 -0.31 8.45 6.59
C SER A 61 -1.80 8.74 6.51
N VAL A 62 -2.59 7.67 6.40
CA VAL A 62 -4.06 7.76 6.42
C VAL A 62 -4.56 8.39 7.73
N ASN A 63 -3.91 8.12 8.86
CA ASN A 63 -4.30 8.70 10.15
C ASN A 63 -4.16 10.23 10.16
N LEU A 64 -3.02 10.74 9.69
CA LEU A 64 -2.78 12.17 9.58
C LEU A 64 -3.73 12.82 8.57
N LEU A 65 -3.96 12.16 7.44
CA LEU A 65 -4.90 12.61 6.41
C LEU A 65 -6.32 12.78 6.99
N LEU A 66 -6.82 11.80 7.76
CA LEU A 66 -8.15 11.87 8.36
C LEU A 66 -8.25 12.96 9.44
N GLN A 67 -7.16 13.27 10.14
CA GLN A 67 -7.11 14.39 11.10
C GLN A 67 -7.16 15.77 10.42
N MET A 68 -6.50 15.92 9.27
CA MET A 68 -6.44 17.18 8.52
C MET A 68 -7.65 17.41 7.60
N LEU A 69 -8.38 16.34 7.27
CA LEU A 69 -9.53 16.39 6.36
C LEU A 69 -10.63 17.42 6.72
N PRO A 70 -10.99 17.67 8.00
CA PRO A 70 -11.98 18.68 8.37
C PRO A 70 -11.56 20.11 7.98
N GLU A 71 -10.26 20.38 7.89
CA GLU A 71 -9.69 21.69 7.59
C GLU A 71 -9.48 21.86 6.08
N GLN A 72 -9.03 20.81 5.40
CA GLN A 72 -8.65 20.84 3.98
C GLN A 72 -9.85 20.72 3.03
N ARG A 73 -10.43 21.86 2.62
CA ARG A 73 -11.61 21.89 1.71
C ARG A 73 -11.33 21.21 0.36
N GLY A 74 -10.18 21.47 -0.25
CA GLY A 74 -9.82 20.87 -1.55
C GLY A 74 -9.74 19.35 -1.49
N TRP A 75 -9.21 18.79 -0.41
CA TRP A 75 -9.15 17.34 -0.20
C TRP A 75 -10.54 16.73 -0.02
N ARG A 76 -11.43 17.41 0.71
CA ARG A 76 -12.84 16.97 0.83
C ARG A 76 -13.56 17.01 -0.51
N GLN A 77 -13.34 18.06 -1.29
CA GLN A 77 -13.93 18.21 -2.63
C GLN A 77 -13.43 17.09 -3.56
N PHE A 78 -12.11 16.85 -3.58
CA PHE A 78 -11.52 15.74 -4.31
C PHE A 78 -12.09 14.39 -3.88
N ALA A 79 -12.24 14.15 -2.58
CA ALA A 79 -12.83 12.92 -2.05
C ALA A 79 -14.38 12.87 -2.14
N ARG A 80 -15.03 13.86 -2.75
CA ARG A 80 -16.49 13.97 -2.86
C ARG A 80 -17.22 13.91 -1.50
N LEU A 81 -16.62 14.52 -0.48
CA LEU A 81 -17.15 14.61 0.88
C LEU A 81 -17.83 15.96 1.10
N ARG A 82 -19.14 15.93 1.37
CA ARG A 82 -19.96 17.15 1.52
C ARG A 82 -19.77 17.87 2.86
N SER A 83 -19.37 17.17 3.92
CA SER A 83 -19.34 17.72 5.29
C SER A 83 -17.99 17.55 5.96
N ARG A 84 -17.54 18.58 6.68
CA ARG A 84 -16.34 18.52 7.53
C ARG A 84 -16.50 17.59 8.75
N HIS A 85 -17.73 17.23 9.10
CA HIS A 85 -18.05 16.39 10.26
C HIS A 85 -18.35 14.94 9.89
N ARG A 86 -18.54 14.65 8.60
CA ARG A 86 -18.77 13.30 8.09
C ARG A 86 -17.52 12.83 7.36
N ILE A 87 -16.59 12.28 8.13
CA ILE A 87 -15.30 11.77 7.67
C ILE A 87 -15.23 10.27 7.99
N PRO A 88 -14.69 9.43 7.09
CA PRO A 88 -14.46 8.02 7.39
C PRO A 88 -13.51 7.86 8.57
N ASP A 89 -13.71 6.81 9.37
CA ASP A 89 -12.74 6.45 10.39
C ASP A 89 -11.62 5.56 9.82
N VAL A 90 -10.57 5.34 10.63
CA VAL A 90 -9.43 4.49 10.26
C VAL A 90 -9.87 3.05 9.98
N ARG A 91 -10.91 2.57 10.68
CA ARG A 91 -11.43 1.21 10.52
C ARG A 91 -12.05 1.03 9.13
N MET A 92 -12.86 1.97 8.67
CA MET A 92 -13.44 1.97 7.33
C MET A 92 -12.36 1.95 6.24
N MET A 93 -11.30 2.75 6.39
CA MET A 93 -10.17 2.76 5.45
C MET A 93 -9.43 1.42 5.44
N HIS A 94 -9.24 0.80 6.61
CA HIS A 94 -8.61 -0.51 6.72
C HIS A 94 -9.47 -1.62 6.10
N GLU A 95 -10.77 -1.65 6.40
CA GLU A 95 -11.74 -2.60 5.83
C GLU A 95 -11.79 -2.50 4.31
N PHE A 96 -11.87 -1.27 3.78
CA PHE A 96 -11.83 -1.02 2.35
C PHE A 96 -10.53 -1.54 1.72
N ARG A 97 -9.35 -1.22 2.28
CA ARG A 97 -8.06 -1.72 1.78
C ARG A 97 -7.97 -3.24 1.80
N ARG A 98 -8.51 -3.88 2.84
CA ARG A 98 -8.59 -5.34 2.93
C ARG A 98 -9.51 -5.92 1.85
N GLN A 99 -10.63 -5.27 1.57
CA GLN A 99 -11.61 -5.71 0.56
C GLN A 99 -11.08 -5.54 -0.87
N VAL A 100 -10.43 -4.41 -1.17
CA VAL A 100 -9.79 -4.16 -2.47
C VAL A 100 -8.61 -5.13 -2.67
N GLY A 101 -7.72 -5.22 -1.68
CA GLY A 101 -6.52 -6.05 -1.74
C GLY A 101 -5.61 -5.72 -2.93
N VAL A 102 -4.53 -6.48 -3.11
CA VAL A 102 -3.57 -6.23 -4.20
C VAL A 102 -4.21 -6.48 -5.58
N ALA A 103 -5.06 -7.50 -5.70
CA ALA A 103 -5.73 -7.82 -6.95
C ALA A 103 -6.69 -6.70 -7.39
N GLY A 104 -7.43 -6.10 -6.46
CA GLY A 104 -8.28 -4.95 -6.76
C GLY A 104 -7.50 -3.73 -7.21
N LEU A 105 -6.37 -3.43 -6.56
CA LEU A 105 -5.48 -2.34 -6.98
C LEU A 105 -4.97 -2.54 -8.42
N ARG A 106 -4.56 -3.76 -8.76
CA ARG A 106 -4.14 -4.10 -10.13
C ARG A 106 -5.26 -3.87 -11.13
N ARG A 107 -6.49 -4.29 -10.80
CA ARG A 107 -7.64 -4.10 -11.68
C ARG A 107 -7.98 -2.63 -11.89
N VAL A 108 -7.88 -1.80 -10.84
CA VAL A 108 -8.07 -0.34 -10.97
C VAL A 108 -6.99 0.25 -11.89
N ASN A 109 -5.73 -0.18 -11.75
CA ASN A 109 -4.65 0.27 -12.64
C ASN A 109 -4.90 -0.13 -14.10
N GLU A 110 -5.38 -1.36 -14.36
CA GLU A 110 -5.73 -1.79 -15.71
C GLU A 110 -6.80 -0.88 -16.34
N VAL A 111 -7.85 -0.53 -15.58
CA VAL A 111 -8.92 0.37 -16.07
C VAL A 111 -8.39 1.78 -16.34
N LEU A 112 -7.49 2.29 -15.48
CA LEU A 112 -6.87 3.60 -15.67
C LEU A 112 -5.93 3.63 -16.89
N LEU A 113 -5.24 2.52 -17.16
CA LEU A 113 -4.29 2.41 -18.27
C LEU A 113 -4.97 2.09 -19.61
N ALA A 114 -6.15 1.46 -19.60
CA ALA A 114 -6.80 1.00 -20.83
C ALA A 114 -6.96 2.10 -21.90
N PRO A 115 -7.45 3.32 -21.59
CA PRO A 115 -7.56 4.38 -22.60
C PRO A 115 -6.20 4.84 -23.16
N LEU A 116 -5.14 4.76 -22.34
CA LEU A 116 -3.79 5.10 -22.78
C LEU A 116 -3.20 4.03 -23.68
N LEU A 117 -3.53 2.76 -23.43
CA LEU A 117 -3.05 1.62 -24.22
C LEU A 117 -3.79 1.48 -25.55
N GLU A 118 -5.11 1.75 -25.58
CA GLU A 118 -5.93 1.69 -26.80
C GLU A 118 -5.53 2.75 -27.84
N GLY A 119 -4.95 3.87 -27.39
CA GLY A 119 -4.45 4.94 -28.27
C GLY A 119 -3.04 4.70 -28.81
N LEU A 120 -2.35 3.64 -28.40
CA LEU A 120 -1.01 3.32 -28.88
C LEU A 120 -1.10 2.48 -30.15
N ASP A 121 -0.37 2.89 -31.19
CA ASP A 121 -0.21 2.08 -32.39
C ASP A 121 0.53 0.78 -32.02
N PRO A 122 -0.08 -0.41 -32.18
CA PRO A 122 0.58 -1.69 -31.90
C PRO A 122 1.80 -1.96 -32.79
N SER A 123 1.97 -1.19 -33.88
CA SER A 123 3.14 -1.21 -34.75
C SER A 123 4.26 -0.25 -34.31
N ALA A 124 4.03 0.61 -33.31
CA ALA A 124 5.05 1.48 -32.77
C ALA A 124 6.05 0.67 -31.91
N PRO A 125 7.36 1.01 -31.95
CA PRO A 125 8.35 0.31 -31.15
C PRO A 125 7.96 0.34 -29.67
N THR A 126 7.91 -0.83 -29.04
CA THR A 126 7.61 -1.00 -27.62
C THR A 126 8.68 -0.28 -26.79
N ILE A 127 8.35 0.91 -26.29
CA ILE A 127 9.20 1.58 -25.31
C ILE A 127 8.98 0.84 -23.99
N ALA A 128 9.99 0.14 -23.51
CA ALA A 128 9.98 -0.42 -22.17
C ALA A 128 9.83 0.74 -21.18
N LEU A 129 8.67 0.82 -20.53
CA LEU A 129 8.50 1.70 -19.39
C LEU A 129 9.33 1.10 -18.25
N MET A 130 10.34 1.83 -17.78
CA MET A 130 11.15 1.38 -16.66
C MET A 130 10.23 1.17 -15.44
N ASP A 131 10.11 -0.07 -14.98
CA ASP A 131 9.46 -0.37 -13.71
C ASP A 131 10.44 -0.10 -12.55
N ALA A 132 9.94 0.03 -11.34
CA ALA A 132 10.76 0.13 -10.13
C ALA A 132 11.73 -1.05 -9.95
N THR A 133 11.50 -2.17 -10.66
CA THR A 133 12.39 -3.33 -10.72
C THR A 133 13.58 -3.15 -11.68
N ASP A 134 13.47 -2.24 -12.65
CA ASP A 134 14.54 -1.92 -13.62
C ASP A 134 15.53 -0.88 -13.08
N LEU A 135 15.12 -0.13 -12.05
CA LEU A 135 16.00 0.81 -11.36
C LEU A 135 16.88 0.07 -10.36
N PRO A 136 18.19 0.39 -10.27
CA PRO A 136 19.04 -0.19 -9.25
C PRO A 136 18.48 0.19 -7.87
N GLY A 137 18.00 -0.82 -7.13
CA GLY A 137 17.54 -0.62 -5.77
C GLY A 137 18.66 0.01 -4.95
N ALA A 138 18.36 1.08 -4.21
CA ALA A 138 19.26 1.71 -3.27
C ALA A 138 19.52 0.78 -2.06
N CYS A 139 20.21 -0.34 -2.31
CA CYS A 139 20.60 -1.34 -1.31
C CYS A 139 21.86 -0.94 -0.54
N GLY A 140 22.29 0.32 -0.64
CA GLY A 140 23.42 0.89 0.08
C GLY A 140 23.05 1.21 1.53
N GLY A 141 22.89 0.19 2.37
CA GLY A 141 22.62 0.41 3.80
C GLY A 141 22.83 -0.80 4.69
N PHE A 142 22.70 -2.02 4.15
CA PHE A 142 22.95 -3.25 4.89
C PHE A 142 24.08 -4.05 4.22
N LYS A 143 25.30 -3.92 4.74
CA LYS A 143 26.33 -4.93 4.49
C LYS A 143 25.82 -6.25 5.07
N LYS A 144 25.59 -7.27 4.23
CA LYS A 144 25.54 -8.65 4.72
C LYS A 144 26.91 -8.94 5.35
N ASN A 145 26.92 -9.21 6.65
CA ASN A 145 28.11 -9.78 7.28
C ASN A 145 28.42 -11.11 6.57
N PRO A 146 29.68 -11.38 6.22
CA PRO A 146 30.03 -12.67 5.63
C PRO A 146 29.56 -13.78 6.57
N PRO A 147 28.96 -14.87 6.04
CA PRO A 147 28.60 -16.00 6.88
C PRO A 147 29.87 -16.51 7.57
N ALA A 148 29.79 -16.67 8.89
CA ALA A 148 30.88 -17.27 9.65
C ALA A 148 31.24 -18.63 9.01
N PRO A 149 32.54 -18.97 8.89
CA PRO A 149 32.93 -20.22 8.27
C PRO A 149 32.32 -21.38 9.06
N ILE A 150 31.49 -22.16 8.38
CA ILE A 150 30.92 -23.39 8.92
C ILE A 150 32.09 -24.32 9.22
N ARG A 151 32.38 -24.53 10.50
CA ARG A 151 33.37 -25.50 10.95
C ARG A 151 32.86 -26.88 10.57
N ARG A 152 33.37 -27.45 9.46
CA ARG A 152 33.12 -28.84 9.09
C ARG A 152 33.63 -29.72 10.22
N ARG A 153 32.71 -30.32 10.97
CA ARG A 153 33.01 -31.36 11.95
C ARG A 153 32.86 -32.69 11.23
N THR A 154 33.88 -33.07 10.44
CA THR A 154 33.99 -34.42 9.91
C THR A 154 34.42 -35.34 11.04
N LEU A 155 33.56 -36.31 11.39
CA LEU A 155 33.97 -37.55 12.05
C LEU A 155 34.13 -38.60 10.95
N PRO A 156 35.18 -39.44 10.98
CA PRO A 156 35.43 -40.43 9.94
C PRO A 156 34.34 -41.50 9.92
N TRP A 157 33.92 -41.89 8.72
CA TRP A 157 33.09 -43.06 8.48
C TRP A 157 33.73 -44.32 9.09
N ALA A 158 33.07 -44.90 10.09
CA ALA A 158 33.22 -46.29 10.47
C ALA A 158 31.90 -46.99 10.15
N GLY A 159 31.98 -48.00 9.27
CA GLY A 159 30.82 -48.62 8.63
C GLY A 159 29.92 -49.40 9.59
N ALA A 160 28.64 -49.49 9.21
CA ALA A 160 27.74 -50.55 9.64
C ALA A 160 26.64 -50.79 8.59
N ARG A 161 26.23 -52.06 8.52
CA ARG A 161 25.57 -52.79 7.44
C ARG A 161 24.14 -52.35 7.10
N SER A 162 23.67 -52.82 5.95
CA SER A 162 22.37 -52.60 5.32
C SER A 162 21.21 -53.47 5.86
N ARG A 163 20.05 -52.79 6.05
CA ARG A 163 18.61 -53.20 5.95
C ARG A 163 17.97 -54.10 7.05
N PRO A 164 16.61 -54.19 7.19
CA PRO A 164 15.48 -53.42 6.61
C PRO A 164 14.36 -52.94 7.61
N ASP A 165 13.42 -52.13 7.09
CA ASP A 165 12.02 -51.79 7.47
C ASP A 165 11.49 -51.91 8.93
N ARG A 166 10.98 -50.77 9.44
CA ARG A 166 9.60 -50.65 9.98
C ARG A 166 9.16 -49.20 10.19
N ALA A 167 7.92 -48.91 9.80
CA ALA A 167 7.22 -47.64 9.99
C ALA A 167 6.69 -47.48 11.43
N ALA A 168 6.72 -46.25 11.95
CA ALA A 168 5.60 -45.59 12.63
C ALA A 168 6.00 -44.19 13.14
N GLY A 169 5.25 -43.18 12.69
CA GLY A 169 4.58 -42.28 13.63
C GLY A 169 5.33 -41.05 14.17
N SER A 170 4.74 -39.90 13.83
CA SER A 170 4.64 -38.67 14.62
C SER A 170 5.80 -37.66 14.55
N SER A 171 5.54 -36.63 13.74
CA SER A 171 6.16 -35.31 13.73
C SER A 171 6.01 -34.61 15.08
N ALA A 172 7.16 -34.29 15.70
CA ALA A 172 7.25 -33.32 16.78
C ALA A 172 8.15 -32.17 16.33
N THR A 173 7.56 -31.09 15.80
CA THR A 173 8.25 -29.81 15.65
C THR A 173 7.83 -28.87 16.78
N ARG A 174 8.79 -28.70 17.69
CA ARG A 174 8.78 -27.89 18.90
C ARG A 174 8.68 -26.40 18.52
N ASN A 175 7.66 -25.72 19.05
CA ASN A 175 7.42 -24.29 18.88
C ASN A 175 8.44 -23.49 19.71
N THR A 176 9.31 -22.69 19.09
CA THR A 176 10.19 -21.73 19.79
C THR A 176 9.45 -20.41 20.01
N ARG A 177 9.24 -20.07 21.29
CA ARG A 177 8.78 -18.74 21.74
C ARG A 177 9.76 -17.65 21.27
N CYS A 178 9.26 -16.70 20.48
CA CYS A 178 9.93 -15.43 20.23
C CYS A 178 9.52 -14.44 21.33
N GLY A 179 10.45 -14.10 22.22
CA GLY A 179 10.28 -13.07 23.23
C GLY A 179 10.82 -11.74 22.71
N CYS A 180 9.93 -10.85 22.27
CA CYS A 180 10.27 -9.45 22.06
C CYS A 180 9.66 -8.62 23.20
N GLY A 181 10.52 -8.17 24.11
CA GLY A 181 10.18 -7.24 25.16
C GLY A 181 9.91 -5.85 24.59
N PHE A 182 8.71 -5.33 24.85
CA PHE A 182 8.39 -3.91 24.70
C PHE A 182 9.15 -3.11 25.76
N ARG A 183 9.99 -2.16 25.34
CA ARG A 183 10.36 -1.01 26.18
C ARG A 183 9.59 0.21 25.69
N LEU A 184 8.67 0.65 26.54
CA LEU A 184 8.08 1.99 26.53
C LEU A 184 9.18 3.03 26.63
N ILE A 185 9.20 4.01 25.71
CA ILE A 185 9.78 5.33 25.98
C ILE A 185 8.72 6.37 25.64
N ALA A 186 8.57 7.27 26.60
CA ALA A 186 7.53 8.27 26.71
C ALA A 186 7.68 9.45 25.73
N ARG A 187 6.55 10.13 25.57
CA ARG A 187 6.31 11.45 25.00
C ARG A 187 7.48 12.43 25.13
N THR A 188 7.89 13.00 24.01
CA THR A 188 8.12 14.45 23.87
C THR A 188 7.77 14.88 22.46
N SER A 189 6.76 15.74 22.37
CA SER A 189 6.38 16.53 21.20
C SER A 189 7.52 17.45 20.79
N CYS A 190 7.95 17.38 19.52
CA CYS A 190 8.75 18.44 18.92
C CYS A 190 8.06 18.87 17.62
N TRP A 191 7.59 20.11 17.62
CA TRP A 191 6.97 20.77 16.48
C TRP A 191 8.09 21.29 15.59
N CYS A 192 8.17 20.81 14.34
CA CYS A 192 8.97 21.46 13.32
C CYS A 192 8.04 22.23 12.38
N ARG A 193 8.00 23.54 12.63
CA ARG A 193 7.46 24.60 11.80
C ARG A 193 8.20 24.61 10.45
N TRP A 194 7.50 24.43 9.35
CA TRP A 194 8.04 24.70 8.01
C TRP A 194 7.60 26.10 7.59
N SER A 195 8.57 27.01 7.55
CA SER A 195 8.43 28.32 6.92
C SER A 195 8.55 28.16 5.41
N VAL A 196 7.66 28.83 4.68
CA VAL A 196 7.67 28.93 3.23
C VAL A 196 8.80 29.87 2.81
N GLY A 197 9.59 29.44 1.83
CA GLY A 197 10.50 30.25 1.02
C GLY A 197 10.25 29.93 -0.44
#